data_AF-X0TKS9-F1
#
_entry.id   AF-X0TKS9-F1
#
_cell.length_a   1.000
_cell.length_b   1.000
_cell.length_c   1.000
_cell.angle_alpha   90.00
_cell.angle_beta   90.00
_cell.angle_gamma   90.00
#
_symmetry.space_group_name_H-M   'P 1'
#
loop_
_entity.id
_entity.type
_entity.pdbx_description
1 polymer ?
#
loop_
_entity_poly.entity_id
_entity_poly.type
_entity_poly.pdbx_seq_one_letter_code
_entity_poly.pdbx_strand_id
1 'polypeptide(L)'
;MPNDDIKKKMKKVHQFRIEEKDSIIDLISSLRNTGFNAKRLAVACEIYKNMIQDKDCVKFFGLAGALVPAGMQKVIHDFIEEGFVDVLVTTGASLTHDIAETLGYHHLQGDLSAIEADDSKLHNQELNRIYDVFLPNKVYEGIEDFVSKLEISDETMPV
;
A
#
# COMPACT_ATOMS: atom_id res chain seq x y z
N MET A 1 29.96 2.25 -11.22
CA MET A 1 30.05 1.35 -12.39
C MET A 1 30.89 2.02 -13.47
N PRO A 2 32.20 1.77 -13.60
CA PRO A 2 33.00 2.34 -14.67
C PRO A 2 33.29 1.29 -15.77
N ASN A 3 33.18 1.71 -17.04
CA ASN A 3 33.67 1.08 -18.27
C ASN A 3 32.86 0.02 -19.05
N ASP A 4 31.56 -0.15 -18.81
CA ASP A 4 30.72 -0.83 -19.80
C ASP A 4 30.30 0.15 -20.91
N ASP A 5 30.58 -0.21 -22.17
CA ASP A 5 30.07 0.51 -23.34
C ASP A 5 28.53 0.56 -23.28
N ILE A 6 28.00 1.72 -22.89
CA ILE A 6 26.58 1.94 -22.66
C ILE A 6 25.74 1.59 -23.90
N LYS A 7 26.31 1.71 -25.10
CA LYS A 7 25.65 1.37 -26.36
C LYS A 7 25.25 -0.11 -26.41
N LYS A 8 26.04 -1.00 -25.80
CA LYS A 8 25.71 -2.44 -25.71
C LYS A 8 24.51 -2.74 -24.82
N LYS A 9 24.14 -1.83 -23.92
CA LYS A 9 22.98 -1.96 -23.01
C LYS A 9 21.73 -1.27 -23.56
N MET A 10 21.82 -0.57 -24.69
CA MET A 10 20.69 0.11 -25.32
C MET A 10 19.87 -0.86 -26.16
N LYS A 11 18.56 -0.83 -25.98
CA LYS A 11 17.58 -1.48 -26.85
C LYS A 11 16.54 -0.45 -27.29
N LYS A 12 15.87 -0.72 -28.41
CA LYS A 12 14.74 0.11 -28.85
C LYS A 12 13.66 0.12 -27.77
N VAL A 13 13.09 1.29 -27.52
CA VAL A 13 11.84 1.41 -26.77
C VAL A 13 10.72 0.89 -27.66
N HIS A 14 9.90 0.01 -27.15
CA HIS A 14 8.75 -0.51 -27.88
C HIS A 14 7.55 0.41 -27.63
N GLN A 15 6.82 0.74 -28.69
CA GLN A 15 5.56 1.49 -28.58
C GLN A 15 4.52 0.59 -27.90
N PHE A 16 3.86 1.12 -26.87
CA PHE A 16 2.84 0.40 -26.14
C PHE A 16 1.61 0.21 -27.03
N ARG A 17 1.08 -1.03 -27.06
CA ARG A 17 -0.09 -1.42 -27.83
C ARG A 17 -0.97 -2.29 -26.94
N ILE A 18 -2.28 -2.12 -27.05
CA ILE A 18 -3.28 -2.90 -26.36
C ILE A 18 -4.20 -3.48 -27.43
N GLU A 19 -4.33 -4.80 -27.45
CA GLU A 19 -5.27 -5.54 -28.30
C GLU A 19 -6.40 -6.10 -27.43
N GLU A 20 -7.58 -6.35 -28.02
CA GLU A 20 -8.77 -6.84 -27.29
C GLU A 20 -8.52 -8.15 -26.52
N LYS A 21 -7.61 -8.98 -27.03
CA LYS A 21 -7.25 -10.27 -26.44
C LYS A 21 -6.23 -10.19 -25.30
N ASP A 22 -5.62 -9.02 -25.07
CA ASP A 22 -4.52 -8.90 -24.10
C ASP A 22 -5.07 -9.00 -22.67
N SER A 23 -4.48 -9.89 -21.87
CA SER A 23 -4.78 -9.96 -20.44
C SER A 23 -4.06 -8.85 -19.68
N ILE A 24 -4.43 -8.64 -18.40
CA ILE A 24 -3.70 -7.73 -17.52
C ILE A 24 -2.23 -8.15 -17.34
N ILE A 25 -1.93 -9.45 -17.40
CA ILE A 25 -0.57 -9.98 -17.30
C ILE A 25 0.22 -9.60 -18.55
N ASP A 26 -0.38 -9.72 -19.73
CA ASP A 26 0.25 -9.33 -21.00
C ASP A 26 0.52 -7.82 -21.01
N LEU A 27 -0.45 -7.03 -20.54
CA LEU A 27 -0.34 -5.59 -20.42
C LEU A 27 0.86 -5.19 -19.55
N ILE A 28 0.93 -5.67 -18.31
CA ILE A 28 2.01 -5.35 -17.38
C ILE A 28 3.36 -5.86 -17.90
N SER A 29 3.40 -7.07 -18.46
CA SER A 29 4.64 -7.65 -19.02
C SER A 29 5.19 -6.82 -20.18
N SER A 30 4.32 -6.29 -21.04
CA SER A 30 4.72 -5.46 -22.18
C SER A 30 5.40 -4.15 -21.77
N LEU A 31 5.03 -3.59 -20.60
CA LEU A 31 5.61 -2.35 -20.08
C LEU A 31 7.13 -2.47 -19.84
N ARG A 32 7.69 -3.68 -19.69
CA ARG A 32 9.13 -3.93 -19.53
C ARG A 32 9.99 -3.39 -20.68
N ASN A 33 9.39 -3.26 -21.87
CA ASN A 33 10.06 -2.73 -23.06
C ASN A 33 9.81 -1.22 -23.29
N THR A 34 9.15 -0.57 -22.34
CA THR A 34 8.91 0.89 -22.33
C THR A 34 9.96 1.63 -21.48
N GLY A 35 9.73 2.92 -21.21
CA GLY A 35 10.60 3.77 -20.39
C GLY A 35 10.07 4.00 -18.97
N PHE A 36 10.91 4.60 -18.12
CA PHE A 36 10.53 5.17 -16.82
C PHE A 36 9.78 4.20 -15.87
N ASN A 37 8.75 4.69 -15.16
CA ASN A 37 8.07 3.94 -14.12
C ASN A 37 7.24 2.76 -14.65
N ALA A 38 6.74 2.84 -15.89
CA ALA A 38 6.06 1.72 -16.53
C ALA A 38 6.98 0.49 -16.62
N LYS A 39 8.22 0.68 -17.10
CA LYS A 39 9.24 -0.39 -17.10
C LYS A 39 9.56 -0.88 -15.69
N ARG A 40 9.67 0.02 -14.71
CA ARG A 40 9.97 -0.35 -13.32
C ARG A 40 8.86 -1.19 -12.71
N LEU A 41 7.59 -0.88 -13.00
CA LEU A 41 6.45 -1.66 -12.54
C LEU A 41 6.49 -3.10 -13.08
N ALA A 42 6.68 -3.27 -14.38
CA ALA A 42 6.79 -4.61 -14.98
C ALA A 42 7.93 -5.44 -14.37
N VAL A 43 9.10 -4.81 -14.19
CA VAL A 43 10.26 -5.46 -13.57
C VAL A 43 9.98 -5.79 -12.10
N ALA A 44 9.29 -4.94 -11.35
CA ALA A 44 8.90 -5.22 -9.97
C ALA A 44 7.95 -6.41 -9.88
N CYS A 45 6.94 -6.50 -10.75
CA CYS A 45 6.05 -7.66 -10.83
C CYS A 45 6.81 -8.95 -11.18
N GLU A 46 7.77 -8.89 -12.11
CA GLU A 46 8.62 -10.04 -12.48
C GLU A 46 9.48 -10.50 -11.29
N ILE A 47 10.14 -9.57 -10.59
CA ILE A 47 10.94 -9.86 -9.39
C ILE A 47 10.07 -10.51 -8.31
N TYR A 48 8.92 -9.91 -8.00
CA TYR A 48 8.06 -10.40 -6.93
C TYR A 48 7.45 -11.77 -7.28
N LYS A 49 7.06 -12.00 -8.54
CA LYS A 49 6.64 -13.32 -9.01
C LYS A 49 7.74 -14.37 -8.79
N ASN A 50 8.99 -14.06 -9.09
CA ASN A 50 10.10 -14.98 -8.86
C ASN A 50 10.31 -15.25 -7.36
N MET A 51 10.16 -14.24 -6.50
CA MET A 51 10.20 -14.41 -5.04
C MET A 51 9.09 -15.33 -4.52
N ILE A 52 7.87 -15.22 -5.06
CA ILE A 52 6.74 -16.10 -4.69
C ILE A 52 6.99 -17.55 -5.14
N GLN A 53 7.59 -17.75 -6.32
CA GLN A 53 7.84 -19.08 -6.88
C GLN A 53 9.00 -19.81 -6.21
N ASP A 54 9.94 -19.07 -5.61
CA ASP A 54 11.07 -19.62 -4.88
C ASP A 54 10.67 -19.99 -3.45
N LYS A 55 10.64 -21.30 -3.16
CA LYS A 55 10.24 -21.84 -1.85
C LYS A 55 11.23 -21.53 -0.74
N ASP A 56 12.48 -21.23 -1.09
CA ASP A 56 13.53 -20.88 -0.12
C ASP A 56 13.57 -19.36 0.14
N CYS A 57 12.76 -18.57 -0.58
CA CYS A 57 12.71 -17.12 -0.46
C CYS A 57 11.77 -16.67 0.68
N VAL A 58 12.34 -16.01 1.68
CA VAL A 58 11.58 -15.31 2.73
C VAL A 58 11.19 -13.91 2.27
N LYS A 59 9.88 -13.62 2.28
CA LYS A 59 9.21 -12.44 1.72
C LYS A 59 8.95 -11.43 2.82
N PHE A 60 9.90 -10.52 3.01
CA PHE A 60 9.75 -9.36 3.88
C PHE A 60 8.95 -8.26 3.15
N PHE A 61 7.85 -7.83 3.76
CA PHE A 61 6.97 -6.80 3.22
C PHE A 61 6.97 -5.58 4.14
N GLY A 62 7.61 -4.51 3.67
CA GLY A 62 7.64 -3.22 4.35
C GLY A 62 6.50 -2.31 3.89
N LEU A 63 5.60 -1.96 4.81
CA LEU A 63 4.40 -1.17 4.56
C LEU A 63 4.45 0.13 5.36
N ALA A 64 4.43 1.28 4.68
CA ALA A 64 4.32 2.58 5.33
C ALA A 64 3.42 3.54 4.53
N GLY A 65 2.93 4.58 5.20
CA GLY A 65 2.05 5.58 4.61
C GLY A 65 0.57 5.21 4.68
N ALA A 66 -0.23 5.95 3.92
CA ALA A 66 -1.69 5.92 3.99
C ALA A 66 -2.33 4.81 3.12
N LEU A 67 -1.74 3.61 3.09
CA LEU A 67 -2.23 2.53 2.22
C LEU A 67 -3.61 2.02 2.65
N VAL A 68 -3.84 1.83 3.95
CA VAL A 68 -5.17 1.47 4.47
C VAL A 68 -6.18 2.59 4.22
N PRO A 69 -5.94 3.87 4.60
CA PRO A 69 -6.82 4.98 4.24
C PRO A 69 -7.14 5.10 2.75
N ALA A 70 -6.17 4.76 1.88
CA ALA A 70 -6.34 4.79 0.43
C ALA A 70 -7.03 3.53 -0.15
N GLY A 71 -7.58 2.65 0.70
CA GLY A 71 -8.37 1.50 0.27
C GLY A 71 -7.56 0.24 -0.04
N MET A 72 -6.30 0.15 0.38
CA MET A 72 -5.46 -1.04 0.13
C MET A 72 -5.54 -2.10 1.24
N GLN A 73 -6.38 -1.90 2.25
CA GLN A 73 -6.54 -2.85 3.37
C GLN A 73 -6.82 -4.28 2.89
N LYS A 74 -7.78 -4.44 1.97
CA LYS A 74 -8.13 -5.76 1.43
C LYS A 74 -6.96 -6.42 0.70
N VAL A 75 -6.17 -5.65 -0.06
CA VAL A 75 -5.00 -6.19 -0.75
C VAL A 75 -3.97 -6.70 0.26
N ILE A 76 -3.75 -5.96 1.35
CA ILE A 76 -2.83 -6.36 2.42
C ILE A 76 -3.34 -7.65 3.09
N HIS A 77 -4.63 -7.70 3.42
CA HIS A 77 -5.29 -8.88 3.99
C HIS A 77 -5.09 -10.12 3.09
N ASP A 78 -5.49 -10.02 1.82
CA ASP A 78 -5.41 -11.13 0.87
C ASP A 78 -3.94 -11.58 0.68
N PHE A 79 -2.98 -10.65 0.65
CA PHE A 79 -1.55 -10.98 0.53
C PHE A 79 -1.01 -11.77 1.73
N ILE A 80 -1.50 -11.47 2.93
CA ILE A 80 -1.12 -12.20 4.14
C ILE A 80 -1.82 -13.57 4.14
N GLU A 81 -3.12 -13.61 3.86
CA GLU A 81 -3.93 -14.84 3.85
C GLU A 81 -3.43 -15.86 2.81
N GLU A 82 -3.05 -15.39 1.62
CA GLU A 82 -2.55 -16.24 0.52
C GLU A 82 -1.06 -16.60 0.66
N GLY A 83 -0.37 -16.15 1.72
CA GLY A 83 1.04 -16.47 1.97
C GLY A 83 2.02 -15.75 1.04
N PHE A 84 1.63 -14.61 0.47
CA PHE A 84 2.53 -13.75 -0.30
C PHE A 84 3.45 -12.91 0.59
N VAL A 85 3.16 -12.83 1.89
CA VAL A 85 4.01 -12.15 2.89
C VAL A 85 4.38 -13.15 3.99
N ASP A 86 5.67 -13.30 4.27
CA ASP A 86 6.13 -14.09 5.43
C ASP A 86 6.38 -13.19 6.65
N VAL A 87 6.90 -11.97 6.44
CA VAL A 87 7.22 -11.02 7.50
C VAL A 87 6.68 -9.65 7.13
N LEU A 88 5.70 -9.16 7.89
CA LEU A 88 5.18 -7.80 7.76
C LEU A 88 5.95 -6.85 8.68
N VAL A 89 6.46 -5.76 8.12
CA VAL A 89 7.03 -4.64 8.87
C VAL A 89 6.22 -3.40 8.54
N THR A 90 5.53 -2.83 9.53
CA THR A 90 4.67 -1.66 9.31
C THR A 90 4.73 -0.64 10.43
N THR A 91 4.24 0.57 10.17
CA THR A 91 4.15 1.63 11.18
C THR A 91 2.88 1.44 12.02
N GLY A 92 2.90 1.93 13.26
CA GLY A 92 1.72 1.90 14.12
C GLY A 92 0.51 2.62 13.51
N ALA A 93 0.74 3.65 12.69
CA ALA A 93 -0.33 4.37 12.00
C ALA A 93 -1.14 3.46 11.06
N SER A 94 -0.47 2.57 10.30
CA SER A 94 -1.18 1.62 9.43
C SER A 94 -2.05 0.66 10.23
N LEU A 95 -1.61 0.23 11.42
CA LEU A 95 -2.40 -0.60 12.33
C LEU A 95 -3.60 0.16 12.91
N THR A 96 -3.44 1.44 13.28
CA THR A 96 -4.56 2.26 13.76
C THR A 96 -5.67 2.37 12.71
N HIS A 97 -5.30 2.64 11.46
CA HIS A 97 -6.28 2.71 10.36
C HIS A 97 -6.90 1.34 10.04
N ASP A 98 -6.14 0.26 10.18
CA ASP A 98 -6.64 -1.11 10.00
C ASP A 98 -7.68 -1.49 11.08
N ILE A 99 -7.41 -1.16 12.34
CA ILE A 99 -8.36 -1.34 13.45
C ILE A 99 -9.64 -0.53 13.20
N ALA A 100 -9.52 0.72 12.73
CA ALA A 100 -10.67 1.56 12.42
C ALA A 100 -11.64 0.87 11.44
N GLU A 101 -11.12 0.40 10.30
CA GLU A 101 -11.90 -0.32 9.28
C GLU A 101 -12.46 -1.65 9.82
N THR A 102 -11.66 -2.37 10.61
CA THR A 102 -12.07 -3.65 11.23
C THR A 102 -13.25 -3.48 12.21
N LEU A 103 -13.31 -2.37 12.93
CA LEU A 103 -14.40 -2.04 13.84
C LEU A 103 -15.67 -1.53 13.12
N GLY A 104 -15.66 -1.46 11.78
CA GLY A 104 -16.78 -0.99 10.97
C GLY A 104 -16.88 0.53 10.84
N TYR A 105 -15.84 1.26 11.23
CA TYR A 105 -15.66 2.64 10.77
C TYR A 105 -15.09 2.66 9.36
N HIS A 106 -15.17 3.79 8.68
CA HIS A 106 -14.67 3.89 7.30
C HIS A 106 -14.00 5.23 7.03
N HIS A 107 -12.93 5.18 6.26
CA HIS A 107 -12.34 6.36 5.64
C HIS A 107 -13.28 6.92 4.57
N LEU A 108 -13.43 8.25 4.55
CA LEU A 108 -14.34 8.96 3.67
C LEU A 108 -13.57 9.63 2.54
N GLN A 109 -13.95 9.36 1.30
CA GLN A 109 -13.34 10.01 0.14
C GLN A 109 -13.87 11.44 -0.01
N GLY A 110 -12.97 12.41 -0.15
CA GLY A 110 -13.27 13.75 -0.63
C GLY A 110 -13.13 13.83 -2.15
N ASP A 111 -13.76 14.85 -2.74
CA ASP A 111 -13.53 15.17 -4.15
C ASP A 111 -12.17 15.89 -4.35
N LEU A 112 -11.81 16.17 -5.62
CA LEU A 112 -10.56 16.84 -5.95
C LEU A 112 -10.45 18.26 -5.38
N SER A 113 -11.58 18.92 -5.10
CA SER A 113 -11.59 20.26 -4.49
C SER A 113 -11.34 20.21 -2.98
N ALA A 114 -11.55 19.05 -2.34
CA ALA A 114 -11.30 18.85 -0.91
C ALA A 114 -9.83 19.04 -0.52
N ILE A 115 -8.90 19.01 -1.47
CA ILE A 115 -7.48 19.34 -1.26
C ILE A 115 -7.31 20.79 -0.78
N GLU A 116 -8.19 21.70 -1.23
CA GLU A 116 -8.19 23.12 -0.87
C GLU A 116 -8.90 23.40 0.47
N ALA A 117 -9.35 22.36 1.18
CA ALA A 117 -10.02 22.52 2.47
C ALA A 117 -9.10 23.22 3.50
N ASP A 118 -9.70 24.14 4.25
CA ASP A 118 -9.04 24.86 5.34
C ASP A 118 -8.99 23.97 6.60
N ASP A 119 -7.78 23.61 7.01
CA ASP A 119 -7.52 22.77 8.18
C ASP A 119 -8.14 23.32 9.47
N SER A 120 -8.23 24.64 9.61
CA SER A 120 -8.86 25.24 10.79
C SER A 120 -10.36 24.96 10.82
N LYS A 121 -11.01 24.94 9.65
CA LYS A 121 -12.43 24.59 9.54
C LYS A 121 -12.65 23.10 9.74
N LEU A 122 -11.78 22.26 9.17
CA LEU A 122 -11.84 20.80 9.38
C LEU A 122 -11.70 20.46 10.86
N HIS A 123 -10.76 21.09 11.56
CA HIS A 123 -10.59 20.93 13.00
C HIS A 123 -11.85 21.33 13.78
N ASN A 124 -12.45 22.48 13.46
CA ASN A 124 -13.72 22.91 14.08
C ASN A 124 -14.90 21.97 13.78
N GLN A 125 -14.80 21.14 12.74
CA GLN A 125 -15.77 20.12 12.38
C GLN A 125 -15.38 18.72 12.87
N GLU A 126 -14.30 18.61 13.65
CA GLU A 126 -13.78 17.33 14.17
C GLU A 126 -13.43 16.32 13.07
N LEU A 127 -12.90 16.82 11.95
CA LEU A 127 -12.47 16.02 10.80
C LEU A 127 -10.95 16.04 10.65
N ASN A 128 -10.36 14.85 10.55
CA ASN A 128 -8.94 14.66 10.23
C ASN A 128 -8.80 14.32 8.75
N ARG A 129 -7.88 14.97 8.05
CA ARG A 129 -7.60 14.64 6.64
C ARG A 129 -6.29 13.88 6.48
N ILE A 130 -6.31 12.94 5.55
CA ILE A 130 -5.20 12.19 5.00
C ILE A 130 -5.20 12.49 3.49
N TYR A 131 -4.62 13.63 3.12
CA TYR A 131 -4.73 14.21 1.77
C TYR A 131 -6.19 14.49 1.38
N ASP A 132 -6.76 13.73 0.44
CA ASP A 132 -8.15 13.81 -0.03
C ASP A 132 -9.07 12.78 0.63
N VAL A 133 -8.59 12.07 1.66
CA VAL A 133 -9.37 11.13 2.47
C VAL A 133 -9.59 11.71 3.87
N PHE A 134 -10.74 11.46 4.49
CA PHE A 134 -11.15 12.07 5.75
C PHE A 134 -11.61 11.02 6.76
N LEU A 135 -11.36 11.30 8.05
CA LEU A 135 -11.78 10.45 9.15
C LEU A 135 -12.22 11.32 10.35
N PRO A 136 -13.47 11.18 10.84
CA PRO A 136 -13.95 11.92 12.02
C PRO A 136 -13.21 11.56 13.31
N ASN A 137 -13.06 12.51 14.24
CA ASN A 137 -12.44 12.29 15.57
C ASN A 137 -13.09 11.12 16.32
N LYS A 138 -14.42 10.99 16.23
CA LYS A 138 -15.18 9.91 16.87
C LYS A 138 -14.68 8.51 16.52
N VAL A 139 -14.04 8.34 15.36
CA VAL A 139 -13.43 7.05 15.00
C VAL A 139 -12.24 6.75 15.92
N TYR A 140 -11.38 7.73 16.18
CA TYR A 140 -10.23 7.57 17.08
C TYR A 140 -10.68 7.34 18.53
N GLU A 141 -11.72 8.04 18.99
CA GLU A 141 -12.35 7.79 20.30
C GLU A 141 -12.88 6.34 20.38
N GLY A 142 -13.54 5.84 19.33
CA GLY A 142 -14.01 4.47 19.25
C GLY A 142 -12.89 3.42 19.28
N ILE A 143 -11.74 3.72 18.66
CA ILE A 143 -10.55 2.88 18.74
C ILE A 143 -9.99 2.88 20.17
N GLU A 144 -9.92 4.03 20.83
CA GLU A 144 -9.48 4.14 22.23
C GLU A 144 -10.39 3.33 23.17
N ASP A 145 -11.71 3.43 22.99
CA ASP A 145 -12.72 2.64 23.70
C ASP A 145 -12.57 1.13 23.47
N PHE A 146 -12.12 0.71 22.29
CA PHE A 146 -11.83 -0.69 21.98
C PHE A 146 -10.53 -1.15 22.64
N VAL A 147 -9.45 -0.41 22.46
CA VAL A 147 -8.11 -0.75 22.97
C VAL A 147 -8.09 -0.77 24.50
N SER A 148 -8.77 0.16 25.16
CA SER A 148 -8.85 0.23 26.63
C SER A 148 -9.54 -0.98 27.27
N LYS A 149 -10.30 -1.78 26.50
CA LYS A 149 -10.97 -3.00 26.96
C LYS A 149 -10.16 -4.27 26.70
N LEU A 150 -9.03 -4.18 26.01
CA LEU A 150 -8.18 -5.34 25.75
C LEU A 150 -7.52 -5.79 27.05
N GLU A 151 -7.69 -7.07 27.39
CA GLU A 151 -6.93 -7.70 28.47
C GLU A 151 -5.52 -8.01 27.96
N ILE A 152 -4.56 -7.14 28.31
CA ILE A 152 -3.15 -7.37 27.99
C ILE A 152 -2.59 -8.31 29.07
N SER A 153 -2.31 -9.55 28.69
CA SER A 153 -1.94 -10.63 29.60
C SER A 153 -0.61 -10.43 30.32
N ASP A 154 0.20 -9.46 29.91
CA ASP A 154 1.53 -9.25 30.46
C ASP A 154 1.93 -7.76 30.41
N GLU A 155 1.74 -7.04 31.52
CA GLU A 155 2.32 -5.69 31.69
C GLU A 155 3.83 -5.76 31.96
N THR A 156 4.37 -6.94 32.24
CA THR A 156 5.81 -7.13 32.37
C THR A 156 6.39 -7.44 30.99
N MET A 157 6.90 -6.42 30.31
CA MET A 157 7.77 -6.63 29.15
C MET A 157 8.89 -7.59 29.54
N PRO A 158 9.00 -8.80 28.94
CA PRO A 158 10.15 -9.65 29.19
C PRO A 158 11.38 -8.92 28.64
N VAL A 159 12.24 -8.50 29.56
CA VAL A 159 13.57 -7.95 29.26
C VAL A 159 14.54 -9.08 28.99
#